data_AF-A0A9Y2F528-F1
#
_entry.id   AF-A0A9Y2F528-F1
#
_cell.length_a   1.000
_cell.length_b   1.000
_cell.length_c   1.000
_cell.angle_alpha   90.00
_cell.angle_beta   90.00
_cell.angle_gamma   90.00
#
_symmetry.space_group_name_H-M   'P 1'
#
loop_
_entity.id
_entity.type
_entity.pdbx_description
1 polymer ?
#
loop_
_entity_poly.entity_id
_entity_poly.type
_entity_poly.pdbx_seq_one_letter_code
_entity_poly.pdbx_strand_id
1 'polypeptide(L)'
;MITNLPDTLLRYRIVLGILALIVCAATWALDLTELVYECPFCRAQRTVIGLLGLIILLPWYRHWLSRYLAAIFAVFGLVVGSTQHFRGWARISAGEFEWGQQWYINPWLLSGCAIFIIMALLLLIWRDSPAAE
;
A
#
# COMPACT_ATOMS: atom_id res chain seq x y z
N MET A 1 -4.48 -18.50 16.56
CA MET A 1 -3.36 -17.65 16.09
C MET A 1 -3.84 -16.51 15.18
N ILE A 2 -4.70 -16.78 14.19
CA ILE A 2 -5.29 -15.75 13.30
C ILE A 2 -6.16 -14.73 14.05
N THR A 3 -6.83 -15.15 15.13
CA THR A 3 -7.71 -14.30 15.94
C THR A 3 -7.02 -13.10 16.60
N ASN A 4 -5.72 -13.20 16.92
CA ASN A 4 -4.95 -12.14 17.59
C ASN A 4 -4.05 -11.34 16.64
N LEU A 5 -4.08 -11.63 15.33
CA LEU A 5 -3.18 -11.04 14.32
C LEU A 5 -3.39 -9.52 14.18
N PRO A 6 -4.57 -9.02 13.76
CA PRO A 6 -5.23 -7.91 14.43
C PRO A 6 -4.48 -7.07 15.48
N ASP A 7 -4.56 -7.47 16.75
CA ASP A 7 -4.03 -6.73 17.89
C ASP A 7 -2.51 -6.74 17.93
N THR A 8 -1.90 -7.82 17.43
CA THR A 8 -0.45 -7.93 17.28
C THR A 8 0.06 -6.88 16.29
N LEU A 9 -0.62 -6.69 15.17
CA LEU A 9 -0.24 -5.68 14.16
C LEU A 9 -0.38 -4.26 14.71
N LEU A 10 -1.44 -3.97 15.49
CA LEU A 10 -1.57 -2.69 16.19
C LEU A 10 -0.45 -2.45 17.20
N ARG A 11 -0.06 -3.49 17.96
CA ARG A 11 1.04 -3.40 18.92
C ARG A 11 2.35 -2.98 18.24
N TYR A 12 2.57 -3.46 17.03
CA TYR A 12 3.75 -3.11 16.21
C TYR A 12 3.48 -2.00 15.18
N ARG A 13 2.44 -1.17 15.37
CA ARG A 13 2.08 -0.13 14.39
C ARG A 13 3.22 0.81 14.02
N ILE A 14 4.08 1.16 14.98
CA ILE A 14 5.23 2.04 14.74
C ILE A 14 6.22 1.36 13.80
N VAL A 15 6.51 0.09 14.03
CA VAL A 15 7.39 -0.70 13.17
C VAL A 15 6.78 -0.80 11.76
N LEU A 16 5.48 -1.07 11.65
CA LEU A 16 4.79 -1.15 10.37
C LEU A 16 4.78 0.18 9.61
N GLY A 17 4.56 1.30 10.31
CA GLY A 17 4.62 2.64 9.72
C GLY A 17 6.03 2.99 9.22
N ILE A 18 7.07 2.70 10.01
CA ILE A 18 8.46 2.89 9.60
C ILE A 18 8.80 2.01 8.39
N LEU A 19 8.39 0.74 8.39
CA LEU A 19 8.58 -0.16 7.25
C LEU A 19 7.89 0.38 6.00
N ALA A 20 6.66 0.88 6.10
CA ALA A 20 5.96 1.49 4.98
C ALA A 20 6.71 2.71 4.41
N LEU A 21 7.27 3.56 5.27
CA LEU A 21 8.11 4.68 4.85
C LEU A 21 9.42 4.22 4.17
N ILE A 22 10.07 3.18 4.69
CA ILE A 22 11.25 2.59 4.07
C ILE A 22 10.92 2.05 2.68
N VAL A 23 9.81 1.32 2.52
CA VAL A 23 9.37 0.83 1.19
C VAL A 23 9.10 1.99 0.25
N CYS A 24 8.39 3.03 0.70
CA CYS A 24 8.14 4.23 -0.09
C CYS A 24 9.45 4.89 -0.55
N ALA A 25 10.37 5.15 0.38
CA ALA A 25 11.64 5.81 0.09
C ALA A 25 12.52 4.98 -0.85
N ALA A 26 12.66 3.68 -0.59
CA ALA A 26 13.46 2.79 -1.42
C ALA A 26 12.90 2.70 -2.85
N THR A 27 11.58 2.56 -3.01
CA THR A 27 10.95 2.46 -4.34
C THR A 27 10.91 3.79 -5.10
N TRP A 28 10.91 4.94 -4.39
CA TRP A 28 11.15 6.23 -5.00
C TRP A 28 12.60 6.40 -5.43
N ALA A 29 13.56 6.01 -4.59
CA ALA A 29 14.98 6.07 -4.92
C ALA A 29 15.29 5.29 -6.20
N LEU A 30 14.81 4.04 -6.30
CA LEU A 30 15.00 3.18 -7.49
C LEU A 30 14.50 3.82 -8.79
N ASP A 31 13.34 4.48 -8.75
CA ASP A 31 12.75 5.17 -9.91
C ASP A 31 13.48 6.47 -10.25
N LEU A 32 13.92 7.25 -9.26
CA LEU A 32 14.70 8.47 -9.50
C LEU A 32 16.11 8.18 -10.03
N THR A 33 16.66 7.00 -9.69
CA THR A 33 17.92 6.52 -10.25
C THR A 33 17.76 5.81 -11.60
N GLU A 34 16.55 5.78 -12.16
CA GLU A 34 16.22 5.11 -13.43
C GLU A 34 16.59 3.61 -13.48
N LEU A 35 16.73 2.97 -12.30
CA LEU A 35 16.94 1.52 -12.20
C LEU A 35 15.66 0.72 -12.51
N VAL A 36 14.51 1.38 -12.52
CA VAL A 36 13.21 0.80 -12.85
C VAL A 36 12.51 1.72 -13.85
N TYR A 37 11.74 1.12 -14.76
CA TYR A 37 10.96 1.85 -15.73
C TYR A 37 9.94 2.80 -15.07
N GLU A 38 9.69 3.94 -15.71
CA GLU A 38 8.73 4.91 -15.22
C GLU A 38 7.30 4.34 -15.28
N CYS A 39 6.67 4.16 -14.12
CA CYS A 39 5.32 3.64 -14.05
C CYS A 39 4.39 4.55 -13.24
N PRO A 40 3.44 5.26 -13.88
CA PRO A 40 2.56 6.20 -13.19
C PRO A 40 1.72 5.52 -12.09
N PHE A 41 1.29 4.27 -12.32
CA PHE A 41 0.56 3.49 -11.32
C PHE A 41 1.42 3.18 -10.10
N CYS A 42 2.67 2.77 -10.30
CA CYS A 42 3.60 2.50 -9.19
C CYS A 42 3.94 3.78 -8.42
N ARG A 43 4.15 4.91 -9.11
CA ARG A 43 4.42 6.21 -8.46
C ARG A 43 3.29 6.63 -7.52
N ALA A 44 2.05 6.44 -7.96
CA ALA A 44 0.86 6.70 -7.13
C ALA A 44 0.78 5.72 -5.95
N GLN A 45 0.93 4.42 -6.18
CA GLN A 45 0.84 3.40 -5.12
C GLN A 45 1.88 3.60 -4.01
N ARG A 46 3.17 3.77 -4.36
CA ARG A 46 4.23 3.96 -3.35
C ARG A 46 4.03 5.23 -2.53
N THR A 47 3.55 6.30 -3.17
CA THR A 47 3.24 7.55 -2.48
C THR A 47 2.11 7.36 -1.48
N VAL A 48 1.03 6.66 -1.86
CA VAL A 48 -0.06 6.31 -0.94
C VAL A 48 0.43 5.46 0.24
N ILE A 49 1.28 4.45 -0.01
CA ILE A 49 1.90 3.65 1.05
C ILE A 49 2.67 4.54 2.03
N GLY A 50 3.47 5.48 1.52
CA GLY A 50 4.20 6.44 2.34
C GLY A 50 3.29 7.36 3.16
N LEU A 51 2.23 7.89 2.54
CA LEU A 51 1.27 8.77 3.22
C LEU A 51 0.52 8.03 4.35
N LEU A 52 0.05 6.81 4.09
CA LEU A 52 -0.61 5.99 5.12
C LEU A 52 0.38 5.57 6.22
N GLY A 53 1.61 5.24 5.84
CA GLY A 53 2.71 4.97 6.77
C GLY A 53 3.04 6.17 7.66
N LEU A 54 3.00 7.39 7.13
CA LEU A 54 3.16 8.61 7.92
C LEU A 54 1.97 8.83 8.87
N ILE A 55 0.75 8.66 8.37
CA ILE A 55 -0.48 8.86 9.18
C ILE A 55 -0.48 7.94 10.40
N ILE A 56 -0.16 6.65 10.25
CA ILE A 56 -0.18 5.69 11.37
C ILE A 56 0.91 5.97 12.44
N LEU A 57 1.95 6.72 12.09
CA LEU A 57 3.01 7.15 13.02
C LEU A 57 2.63 8.40 13.83
N LEU A 58 1.64 9.17 13.38
CA LEU A 58 1.22 10.37 14.10
C LEU A 58 0.60 9.98 15.46
N PRO A 59 0.86 10.77 16.53
CA PRO A 59 0.25 10.51 17.84
C PRO A 59 -1.28 10.62 17.81
N TRP A 60 -1.81 11.37 16.84
CA TRP A 60 -3.24 11.58 16.60
C TRP A 60 -3.80 10.78 15.41
N TYR A 61 -3.18 9.65 15.00
CA TYR A 61 -3.64 8.86 13.84
C TYR A 61 -5.11 8.41 13.90
N ARG A 62 -5.69 8.34 15.10
CA ARG A 62 -7.10 7.98 15.36
C ARG A 62 -8.08 9.14 15.22
N HIS A 63 -7.60 10.38 15.12
CA HIS A 63 -8.46 11.54 14.95
C HIS A 63 -9.21 11.45 13.62
N TRP A 64 -10.43 12.01 13.62
CA TRP A 64 -11.31 11.99 12.47
C TRP A 64 -10.61 12.49 11.19
N LEU A 65 -9.84 13.59 11.27
CA LEU A 65 -9.15 14.14 10.11
C LEU A 65 -8.09 13.19 9.54
N SER A 66 -7.29 12.54 10.40
CA SER A 66 -6.30 11.54 9.96
C SER A 66 -6.96 10.36 9.26
N ARG A 67 -8.11 9.91 9.77
CA ARG A 67 -8.89 8.82 9.16
C ARG A 67 -9.54 9.22 7.85
N TYR A 68 -10.05 10.45 7.77
CA TYR A 68 -10.63 11.02 6.56
C TYR A 68 -9.57 11.08 5.45
N LEU A 69 -8.39 11.63 5.73
CA LEU A 69 -7.28 11.66 4.78
C LEU A 69 -6.79 10.26 4.42
N ALA A 70 -6.68 9.36 5.41
CA ALA A 70 -6.31 7.97 5.16
C ALA A 70 -7.30 7.27 4.22
N ALA A 71 -8.61 7.49 4.39
CA ALA A 71 -9.63 6.94 3.52
C ALA A 71 -9.51 7.47 2.08
N ILE A 72 -9.32 8.79 1.91
CA ILE A 72 -9.11 9.39 0.57
C ILE A 72 -7.90 8.76 -0.13
N PHE A 73 -6.74 8.74 0.55
CA PHE A 73 -5.52 8.20 -0.05
C PHE A 73 -5.62 6.71 -0.33
N ALA A 74 -6.20 5.94 0.58
CA ALA A 74 -6.34 4.51 0.41
C ALA A 74 -7.32 4.18 -0.73
N VAL A 75 -8.47 4.86 -0.84
CA VAL A 75 -9.40 4.65 -1.96
C VAL A 75 -8.72 4.94 -3.29
N PHE A 76 -8.02 6.07 -3.40
CA PHE A 76 -7.26 6.38 -4.62
C PHE A 76 -6.22 5.31 -4.94
N GLY A 77 -5.38 4.94 -3.96
CA GLY A 77 -4.34 3.93 -4.13
C GLY A 77 -4.87 2.54 -4.48
N LEU A 78 -5.99 2.13 -3.87
CA LEU A 78 -6.66 0.86 -4.16
C LEU A 78 -7.27 0.85 -5.56
N VAL A 79 -7.87 1.96 -6.02
CA VAL A 79 -8.39 2.06 -7.40
C VAL A 79 -7.24 1.96 -8.40
N VAL A 80 -6.16 2.70 -8.20
CA VAL A 80 -4.95 2.65 -9.05
C VAL A 80 -4.33 1.25 -9.05
N GLY A 81 -4.12 0.67 -7.87
CA GLY A 81 -3.55 -0.67 -7.72
C GLY A 81 -4.43 -1.74 -8.36
N SER A 82 -5.74 -1.72 -8.09
CA SER A 82 -6.70 -2.68 -8.66
C SER A 82 -6.78 -2.56 -10.18
N THR A 83 -6.70 -1.34 -10.73
CA THR A 83 -6.65 -1.13 -12.18
C THR A 83 -5.40 -1.75 -12.80
N GLN A 84 -4.22 -1.53 -12.21
CA GLN A 84 -2.98 -2.15 -12.69
C GLN A 84 -3.03 -3.68 -12.56
N HIS A 85 -3.50 -4.18 -11.43
CA HIS A 85 -3.58 -5.61 -11.17
C HIS A 85 -4.57 -6.30 -12.12
N PHE A 86 -5.73 -5.68 -12.37
CA PHE A 86 -6.72 -6.20 -13.31
C PHE A 86 -6.21 -6.18 -14.76
N ARG A 87 -5.41 -5.19 -15.17
CA ARG A 87 -4.73 -5.22 -16.48
C ARG A 87 -3.81 -6.42 -16.64
N GLY A 88 -3.12 -6.83 -15.56
CA GLY A 88 -2.33 -8.05 -15.58
C GLY A 88 -3.21 -9.30 -15.73
N TRP A 89 -4.33 -9.38 -15.00
CA TRP A 89 -5.31 -10.45 -15.18
C TRP A 89 -5.89 -10.50 -16.61
N ALA A 90 -6.19 -9.35 -17.21
CA ALA A 90 -6.67 -9.28 -18.59
C ALA A 90 -5.64 -9.86 -19.57
N ARG A 91 -4.35 -9.58 -19.38
CA ARG A 91 -3.26 -10.17 -20.19
C ARG A 91 -3.11 -11.67 -19.97
N ILE A 92 -3.29 -12.14 -18.73
CA ILE A 92 -3.28 -13.59 -18.42
C ILE A 92 -4.39 -14.29 -19.19
N SER A 93 -5.60 -13.74 -19.15
CA SER A 93 -6.76 -14.30 -19.87
C SER A 93 -6.60 -14.25 -21.40
N ALA A 94 -5.88 -13.25 -21.92
CA ALA A 94 -5.57 -13.13 -23.35
C ALA A 94 -4.43 -14.06 -23.82
N GLY A 95 -3.72 -14.73 -22.91
CA GLY A 95 -2.54 -15.54 -23.24
C GLY A 95 -1.28 -14.71 -23.57
N GLU A 96 -1.33 -13.39 -23.33
CA GLU A 96 -0.24 -12.43 -23.61
C GLU A 96 0.61 -12.14 -22.35
N PHE A 97 0.40 -12.88 -21.27
CA PHE A 97 1.10 -12.63 -20.02
C PHE A 97 2.50 -13.23 -20.03
N GLU A 98 3.48 -12.37 -19.80
CA GLU A 98 4.87 -12.75 -19.63
C GLU A 98 5.36 -12.33 -18.24
N TRP A 99 6.03 -13.25 -17.55
CA TRP A 99 6.71 -12.95 -16.29
C TRP A 99 7.94 -12.06 -16.51
N GLY A 100 8.57 -12.16 -17.68
CA GLY A 100 9.86 -11.53 -18.01
C GLY A 100 11.04 -12.20 -17.29
N GLN A 101 12.28 -11.85 -17.67
CA GLN A 101 13.49 -12.34 -16.99
C GLN A 101 13.55 -11.92 -15.51
N GLN A 102 13.00 -10.74 -15.17
CA GLN A 102 12.95 -10.21 -13.82
C GLN A 102 11.52 -10.30 -13.25
N TRP A 103 11.06 -11.52 -13.00
CA TRP A 103 9.70 -11.79 -12.51
C TRP A 103 9.31 -11.01 -11.24
N TYR A 104 10.28 -10.66 -10.40
CA TYR A 104 10.06 -9.97 -9.12
C TYR A 104 9.69 -8.48 -9.28
N ILE A 105 9.99 -7.85 -10.42
CA ILE A 105 9.53 -6.49 -10.74
C ILE A 105 8.26 -6.49 -11.60
N ASN A 106 7.62 -7.65 -11.78
CA ASN A 106 6.45 -7.75 -12.64
C ASN A 106 5.32 -6.82 -12.12
N PRO A 107 4.72 -5.98 -12.99
CA PRO A 107 3.71 -5.02 -12.58
C PRO A 107 2.47 -5.66 -11.94
N TRP A 108 2.09 -6.89 -12.33
CA TRP A 108 0.95 -7.59 -11.74
C TRP A 108 1.23 -8.02 -10.30
N LEU A 109 2.43 -8.53 -10.03
CA LEU A 109 2.87 -8.94 -8.70
C LEU A 109 2.99 -7.74 -7.76
N LEU A 110 3.70 -6.68 -8.20
CA LEU A 110 3.93 -5.49 -7.38
C LEU A 110 2.63 -4.76 -7.04
N SER A 111 1.69 -4.65 -7.99
CA SER A 111 0.37 -4.04 -7.71
C SER A 111 -0.45 -4.87 -6.73
N GLY A 112 -0.38 -6.20 -6.80
CA GLY A 112 -0.98 -7.08 -5.79
C GLY A 112 -0.43 -6.79 -4.40
N CYS A 113 0.90 -6.78 -4.24
CA CYS A 113 1.54 -6.44 -2.96
C CYS A 113 1.15 -5.04 -2.46
N ALA A 114 1.10 -4.05 -3.34
CA ALA A 114 0.71 -2.70 -2.98
C ALA A 114 -0.74 -2.63 -2.47
N ILE A 115 -1.69 -3.33 -3.10
CA ILE A 115 -3.08 -3.42 -2.64
C ILE A 115 -3.13 -3.98 -1.21
N PHE A 116 -2.42 -5.08 -0.94
CA PHE A 116 -2.38 -5.68 0.39
C PHE A 116 -1.82 -4.72 1.45
N ILE A 117 -0.72 -4.01 1.13
CA ILE A 117 -0.11 -3.05 2.06
C ILE A 117 -1.05 -1.88 2.33
N ILE A 118 -1.63 -1.27 1.29
CA ILE A 118 -2.54 -0.12 1.41
C ILE A 118 -3.77 -0.52 2.24
N MET A 119 -4.37 -1.68 1.95
CA MET A 119 -5.52 -2.18 2.69
C MET A 119 -5.17 -2.45 4.17
N ALA A 120 -4.03 -3.11 4.44
CA ALA A 120 -3.61 -3.40 5.80
C ALA A 120 -3.38 -2.11 6.62
N LEU A 121 -2.70 -1.11 6.04
CA LEU A 121 -2.49 0.18 6.69
C LEU A 121 -3.81 0.91 6.97
N LEU A 122 -4.73 0.92 6.01
CA LEU A 122 -6.05 1.52 6.19
C LEU A 122 -6.81 0.86 7.35
N LEU A 123 -6.89 -0.47 7.35
CA LEU A 123 -7.59 -1.21 8.40
C LEU A 123 -6.98 -0.97 9.78
N LEU A 124 -5.64 -0.88 9.88
CA LEU A 124 -4.97 -0.57 11.14
C LEU A 124 -5.26 0.84 11.66
N ILE A 125 -5.35 1.82 10.77
CA ILE A 125 -5.73 3.21 11.13
C ILE A 125 -7.17 3.26 11.68
N TRP A 126 -8.06 2.40 11.18
CA TRP A 126 -9.49 2.37 11.52
C TRP A 126 -9.87 1.42 12.65
N ARG A 127 -8.97 0.52 13.06
CA ARG A 127 -9.29 -0.60 13.96
C ARG A 127 -9.89 -0.23 15.32
N ASP A 128 -9.43 0.86 15.94
CA ASP A 128 -9.93 1.30 17.25
C ASP A 128 -10.74 2.59 17.10
N SER A 129 -11.95 2.52 16.56
CA SER A 129 -12.87 3.66 16.67
C SER A 129 -13.17 3.91 18.15
N PRO A 130 -13.03 5.16 18.65
CA PRO A 130 -13.75 5.51 19.86
C PRO A 130 -15.22 5.18 19.58
N ALA A 131 -15.82 4.33 20.40
CA ALA A 131 -17.26 4.23 20.42
C ALA A 131 -17.79 5.67 20.56
N ALA A 132 -18.76 6.03 19.74
CA ALA A 132 -19.53 7.23 20.02
C ALA A 132 -20.15 7.02 21.42
N GLU A 133 -19.59 7.70 22.41
CA GLU A 133 -20.27 7.90 23.70
C GLU A 133 -21.46 8.83 23.50
#